data_AF-A0A0H3ND90-F1
#
_entry.id   AF-A0A0H3ND90-F1
#
_cell.length_a   1.000
_cell.length_b   1.000
_cell.length_c   1.000
_cell.angle_alpha   90.00
_cell.angle_beta   90.00
_cell.angle_gamma   90.00
#
_symmetry.space_group_name_H-M   'P 1'
#
loop_
_entity.id
_entity.type
_entity.pdbx_description
1 polymer ?
#
loop_
_entity_poly.entity_id
_entity_poly.type
_entity_poly.pdbx_seq_one_letter_code
_entity_poly.pdbx_strand_id
1 'polypeptide(L)'
;MLKKIVIISCIVVVLIILSKIVDDNIKEDASIPNVNKETLEYFRKNYKEDIITCAEEDLNNDGKKDLVVIYKKSNNSNEMVVVVSDKNSHYITKPIPAPIENQTITFKNIDDKAPIEVIVSGSKNGNVGYAIYRVEGKKFVDLFGEDMDKCC
;
A
#
# COMPACT_ATOMS: atom_id res chain seq x y z
N MET A 1 -10.08 31.07 44.33
CA MET A 1 -10.44 31.14 42.89
C MET A 1 -9.22 31.01 41.98
N LEU A 2 -8.11 31.71 42.25
CA LEU A 2 -6.89 31.68 41.44
C LEU A 2 -6.31 30.28 41.15
N LYS A 3 -6.24 29.39 42.16
CA LYS A 3 -5.75 27.99 41.97
C LYS A 3 -6.58 27.17 40.97
N LYS A 4 -7.91 27.37 40.90
CA LYS A 4 -8.78 26.67 39.95
C LYS A 4 -8.56 27.17 38.51
N ILE A 5 -8.33 28.47 38.34
CA ILE A 5 -8.04 29.09 37.04
C ILE A 5 -6.70 28.58 36.48
N VAL A 6 -5.67 28.44 37.33
CA VAL A 6 -4.37 27.91 36.93
C VAL A 6 -4.46 26.45 36.46
N ILE A 7 -5.21 25.61 37.18
CA ILE A 7 -5.38 24.19 36.82
C ILE A 7 -6.12 24.05 35.48
N ILE A 8 -7.19 24.81 35.27
CA ILE A 8 -7.94 24.80 34.00
C ILE A 8 -7.06 25.23 32.83
N SER A 9 -6.26 26.29 33.02
CA SER A 9 -5.32 26.76 32.00
C SER A 9 -4.29 25.69 31.61
N CYS A 10 -3.71 24.99 32.59
CA CYS A 10 -2.77 23.90 32.31
C CYS A 10 -3.40 22.75 31.52
N ILE A 11 -4.64 22.36 31.84
CA ILE A 11 -5.34 21.27 31.12
C ILE A 11 -5.58 21.64 29.66
N VAL A 12 -6.00 22.88 29.39
CA VAL A 12 -6.24 23.37 28.02
C VAL A 12 -4.93 23.39 27.22
N VAL A 13 -3.83 23.85 27.82
CA VAL A 13 -2.52 23.85 27.16
C VAL A 13 -2.06 22.42 26.84
N VAL A 14 -2.24 21.47 27.76
CA VAL A 14 -1.89 20.05 27.53
C VAL A 14 -2.74 19.44 26.41
N LEU A 15 -4.03 19.75 26.35
CA LEU A 15 -4.91 19.26 25.27
C LEU A 15 -4.52 19.83 23.89
N ILE A 16 -4.12 21.10 23.81
CA ILE A 16 -3.64 21.72 22.56
C ILE A 16 -2.29 21.11 22.13
N ILE A 17 -1.41 20.81 23.08
CA ILE A 17 -0.14 20.14 22.78
C ILE A 17 -0.40 18.71 22.29
N LEU A 18 -1.31 17.98 22.94
CA LEU A 18 -1.72 16.63 22.53
C LEU A 18 -2.33 16.63 21.13
N SER A 19 -3.21 17.59 20.81
CA SER A 19 -3.82 17.66 19.47
C SER A 19 -2.77 17.90 18.38
N LYS A 20 -1.82 18.82 18.62
CA LYS A 20 -0.71 19.06 17.68
C LYS A 20 0.18 17.83 17.48
N ILE A 21 0.45 17.07 18.54
CA ILE A 21 1.22 15.81 18.45
C ILE A 21 0.47 14.77 17.62
N VAL A 22 -0.87 14.71 17.71
CA VAL A 22 -1.68 13.80 16.89
C VAL A 22 -1.65 14.23 15.41
N ASP A 23 -1.75 15.53 15.13
CA ASP A 23 -1.72 16.05 13.76
C ASP A 23 -0.35 15.86 13.08
N ASP A 24 0.76 16.08 13.82
CA ASP A 24 2.12 15.92 13.28
C ASP A 24 2.48 14.47 12.91
N ASN A 25 1.74 13.48 13.45
CA ASN A 25 1.93 12.05 13.12
C ASN A 25 1.19 11.61 11.84
N ILE A 26 0.44 12.51 11.19
CA ILE A 26 -0.25 12.22 9.92
C ILE A 26 0.25 13.22 8.87
N LYS A 27 1.54 13.12 8.53
CA LYS A 27 2.00 13.65 7.24
C LYS A 27 1.59 12.63 6.18
N GLU A 28 0.42 12.84 5.59
CA GLU A 28 0.11 12.22 4.30
C GLU A 28 1.17 12.69 3.31
N ASP A 29 1.96 11.73 2.81
CA ASP A 29 2.84 11.96 1.69
C ASP A 29 1.96 12.20 0.46
N ALA A 30 1.89 13.46 0.02
CA ALA A 30 1.09 13.88 -1.13
C ALA A 30 1.47 13.17 -2.44
N SER A 31 2.59 12.43 -2.47
CA SER A 31 3.01 11.60 -3.60
C SER A 31 2.31 10.24 -3.65
N ILE A 32 1.69 9.78 -2.57
CA ILE A 32 1.04 8.45 -2.53
C ILE A 32 -0.40 8.59 -3.03
N PRO A 33 -0.86 7.72 -3.95
CA PRO A 33 -2.26 7.70 -4.39
C PRO A 33 -3.24 7.64 -3.21
N ASN A 34 -4.38 8.34 -3.32
CA ASN A 34 -5.42 8.30 -2.32
C ASN A 34 -6.11 6.92 -2.33
N VAL A 35 -5.86 6.13 -1.28
CA VAL A 35 -6.35 4.76 -1.11
C VAL A 35 -6.95 4.58 0.28
N ASN A 36 -7.63 3.45 0.50
CA ASN A 36 -8.27 3.09 1.74
C ASN A 36 -7.27 3.10 2.90
N LYS A 37 -7.58 3.94 3.91
CA LYS A 37 -6.72 4.16 5.07
C LYS A 37 -6.44 2.89 5.88
N GLU A 38 -7.43 1.99 6.01
CA GLU A 38 -7.30 0.78 6.83
C GLU A 38 -6.26 -0.19 6.24
N THR A 39 -6.34 -0.47 4.94
CA THR A 39 -5.38 -1.34 4.24
C THR A 39 -3.98 -0.72 4.21
N LEU A 40 -3.88 0.60 4.01
CA LEU A 40 -2.62 1.34 4.03
C LEU A 40 -1.96 1.33 5.42
N GLU A 41 -2.73 1.54 6.49
CA GLU A 41 -2.24 1.44 7.87
C GLU A 41 -1.79 0.03 8.20
N TYR A 42 -2.54 -0.99 7.72
CA TYR A 42 -2.14 -2.38 7.89
C TYR A 42 -0.80 -2.68 7.20
N PHE A 43 -0.57 -2.16 5.99
CA PHE A 43 0.75 -2.22 5.35
C PHE A 43 1.83 -1.57 6.22
N ARG A 44 1.66 -0.30 6.62
CA ARG A 44 2.65 0.48 7.41
C ARG A 44 2.93 -0.09 8.80
N LYS A 45 2.01 -0.89 9.34
CA LYS A 45 2.25 -1.63 10.59
C LYS A 45 3.26 -2.77 10.39
N ASN A 46 3.26 -3.40 9.23
CA ASN A 46 4.07 -4.59 8.91
C ASN A 46 5.36 -4.26 8.14
N TYR A 47 5.38 -3.16 7.39
CA TYR A 47 6.54 -2.69 6.62
C TYR A 47 6.95 -1.29 7.07
N LYS A 48 8.26 -1.00 7.01
CA LYS A 48 8.83 0.31 7.34
C LYS A 48 9.46 0.99 6.14
N GLU A 49 9.51 0.28 5.02
CA GLU A 49 10.00 0.73 3.73
C GLU A 49 9.10 1.80 3.11
N ASP A 50 9.71 2.69 2.32
CA ASP A 50 9.01 3.75 1.61
C ASP A 50 8.15 3.17 0.48
N ILE A 51 6.91 3.64 0.40
CA ILE A 51 5.97 3.29 -0.67
C ILE A 51 6.38 4.07 -1.93
N ILE A 52 6.51 3.35 -3.05
CA ILE A 52 6.76 3.96 -4.36
C ILE A 52 5.44 4.32 -5.03
N THR A 53 4.51 3.37 -5.07
CA THR A 53 3.16 3.57 -5.57
C THR A 53 2.23 2.50 -5.00
N CYS A 54 0.93 2.76 -5.02
CA CYS A 54 -0.08 1.79 -4.64
C CYS A 54 -1.38 2.03 -5.41
N ALA A 55 -2.22 1.01 -5.48
CA ALA A 55 -3.54 1.10 -6.09
C ALA A 55 -4.48 0.11 -5.41
N GLU A 56 -5.78 0.41 -5.42
CA GLU A 56 -6.79 -0.39 -4.75
C GLU A 56 -7.91 -0.84 -5.68
N GLU A 57 -8.39 -2.05 -5.47
CA GLU A 57 -9.60 -2.61 -6.10
C GLU A 57 -10.11 -3.79 -5.28
N ASP A 58 -11.40 -4.10 -5.36
CA ASP A 58 -11.98 -5.33 -4.79
C ASP A 58 -11.52 -6.54 -5.60
N LEU A 59 -10.43 -7.19 -5.19
CA LEU A 59 -9.86 -8.26 -6.00
C LEU A 59 -10.70 -9.52 -5.90
N ASN A 60 -11.20 -9.85 -4.71
CA ASN A 60 -11.88 -11.12 -4.42
C ASN A 60 -13.42 -11.03 -4.53
N ASN A 61 -13.97 -9.89 -4.95
CA ASN A 61 -15.40 -9.58 -5.06
C ASN A 61 -16.16 -9.72 -3.72
N ASP A 62 -15.54 -9.34 -2.60
CA ASP A 62 -16.17 -9.38 -1.27
C ASP A 62 -16.84 -8.05 -0.85
N GLY A 63 -16.77 -7.03 -1.72
CA GLY A 63 -17.29 -5.69 -1.49
C GLY A 63 -16.32 -4.76 -0.76
N LYS A 64 -15.11 -5.22 -0.44
CA LYS A 64 -14.03 -4.42 0.16
C LYS A 64 -12.85 -4.36 -0.79
N LYS A 65 -12.26 -3.17 -0.89
CA LYS A 65 -11.05 -3.01 -1.68
C LYS A 65 -9.84 -3.60 -0.97
N ASP A 66 -9.02 -4.25 -1.76
CA ASP A 66 -7.67 -4.69 -1.42
C ASP A 66 -6.65 -3.66 -1.92
N LEU A 67 -5.46 -3.67 -1.35
CA LEU A 67 -4.40 -2.71 -1.68
C LEU A 67 -3.17 -3.41 -2.24
N VAL A 68 -2.80 -3.09 -3.47
CA VAL A 68 -1.52 -3.48 -4.06
C VAL A 68 -0.50 -2.38 -3.75
N VAL A 69 0.63 -2.73 -3.18
CA VAL A 69 1.69 -1.79 -2.79
C VAL A 69 3.01 -2.20 -3.44
N ILE A 70 3.64 -1.27 -4.16
CA ILE A 70 5.05 -1.37 -4.56
C ILE A 70 5.86 -0.49 -3.62
N TYR A 71 6.89 -1.05 -3.00
CA TYR A 71 7.73 -0.37 -2.02
C TYR A 71 9.23 -0.60 -2.27
N LYS A 72 10.05 0.31 -1.77
CA LYS A 72 11.50 0.29 -1.94
C LYS A 72 12.12 -0.66 -0.92
N LYS A 73 12.54 -1.85 -1.36
CA LYS A 73 13.19 -2.82 -0.48
C LYS A 73 14.64 -2.45 -0.16
N SER A 74 15.36 -1.97 -1.16
CA SER A 74 16.73 -1.47 -1.03
C SER A 74 16.99 -0.38 -2.08
N ASN A 75 18.22 0.13 -2.18
CA ASN A 75 18.54 1.15 -3.19
C ASN A 75 18.32 0.67 -4.64
N ASN A 76 18.46 -0.63 -4.90
CA ASN A 76 18.44 -1.20 -6.25
C ASN A 76 17.43 -2.35 -6.40
N SER A 77 16.45 -2.44 -5.51
CA SER A 77 15.43 -3.49 -5.56
C SER A 77 14.11 -2.99 -4.99
N ASN A 78 13.03 -3.27 -5.70
CA ASN A 78 11.67 -3.02 -5.24
C ASN A 78 10.95 -4.34 -5.05
N GLU A 79 9.99 -4.34 -4.13
CA GLU A 79 9.10 -5.47 -3.91
C GLU A 79 7.66 -4.99 -3.97
N MET A 80 6.74 -5.92 -4.20
CA MET A 80 5.32 -5.68 -4.12
C MET A 80 4.59 -6.76 -3.35
N VAL A 81 3.51 -6.32 -2.72
CA VAL A 81 2.60 -7.14 -1.92
C VAL A 81 1.16 -6.70 -2.17
N VAL A 82 0.22 -7.58 -1.80
CA VAL A 82 -1.19 -7.23 -1.69
C VAL A 82 -1.61 -7.33 -0.23
N VAL A 83 -2.21 -6.26 0.29
CA VAL A 83 -2.97 -6.29 1.55
C VAL A 83 -4.41 -6.64 1.19
N VAL A 84 -4.80 -7.86 1.54
CA VAL A 84 -6.14 -8.38 1.24
C VAL A 84 -7.03 -8.20 2.46
N SER A 85 -8.19 -7.59 2.23
CA SER A 85 -9.31 -7.53 3.15
C SER A 85 -9.97 -8.91 3.20
N ASP A 86 -10.08 -9.50 4.39
CA ASP A 86 -10.80 -10.76 4.61
C ASP A 86 -11.75 -10.60 5.79
N LYS A 87 -13.01 -10.28 5.46
CA LYS A 87 -14.12 -10.07 6.41
C LYS A 87 -13.79 -9.03 7.49
N ASN A 88 -13.24 -9.47 8.63
CA ASN A 88 -12.92 -8.63 9.79
C ASN A 88 -11.41 -8.57 10.07
N SER A 89 -10.59 -9.01 9.12
CA SER A 89 -9.14 -9.04 9.24
C SER A 89 -8.48 -8.65 7.92
N HIS A 90 -7.17 -8.50 7.97
CA HIS A 90 -6.34 -8.36 6.78
C HIS A 90 -5.22 -9.38 6.82
N TYR A 91 -4.71 -9.74 5.66
CA TYR A 91 -3.44 -10.43 5.52
C TYR A 91 -2.62 -9.82 4.39
N ILE A 92 -1.32 -10.06 4.42
CA ILE A 92 -0.40 -9.64 3.35
C ILE A 92 0.08 -10.89 2.60
N THR A 93 0.10 -10.82 1.27
CA THR A 93 0.74 -11.85 0.46
C THR A 93 2.24 -11.91 0.75
N LYS A 94 2.89 -13.00 0.33
CA LYS A 94 4.35 -13.02 0.25
C LYS A 94 4.83 -11.92 -0.71
N PRO A 95 5.92 -11.21 -0.39
CA PRO A 95 6.49 -10.22 -1.29
C PRO A 95 7.06 -10.90 -2.53
N ILE A 96 6.94 -10.22 -3.67
CA ILE A 96 7.57 -10.59 -4.93
C ILE A 96 8.30 -9.38 -5.52
N PRO A 97 9.31 -9.57 -6.41
CA PRO A 97 10.01 -8.46 -7.04
C PRO A 97 9.06 -7.53 -7.83
N ALA A 98 9.40 -6.25 -7.88
CA ALA A 98 8.66 -5.23 -8.63
C ALA A 98 9.61 -4.36 -9.46
N PRO A 99 9.15 -3.71 -10.56
CA PRO A 99 10.01 -2.93 -11.43
C PRO A 99 10.72 -1.77 -10.70
N ILE A 100 11.91 -1.37 -11.16
CA ILE A 100 12.73 -0.31 -10.53
C ILE A 100 12.23 1.10 -10.81
N GLU A 101 11.72 1.36 -12.02
CA GLU A 101 11.32 2.69 -12.49
C GLU A 101 9.94 2.66 -13.18
N ASN A 102 9.25 3.80 -13.21
CA ASN A 102 8.01 4.02 -13.97
C ASN A 102 6.92 2.97 -13.68
N GLN A 103 6.72 2.62 -12.41
CA GLN A 103 5.80 1.57 -12.01
C GLN A 103 4.35 1.99 -12.26
N THR A 104 3.59 1.10 -12.88
CA THR A 104 2.15 1.26 -13.05
C THR A 104 1.43 0.02 -12.54
N ILE A 105 0.30 0.24 -11.86
CA ILE A 105 -0.61 -0.81 -11.39
C ILE A 105 -1.97 -0.54 -12.02
N THR A 106 -2.55 -1.54 -12.67
CA THR A 106 -3.91 -1.50 -13.22
C THR A 106 -4.63 -2.80 -12.92
N PHE A 107 -5.96 -2.78 -12.92
CA PHE A 107 -6.79 -3.94 -12.63
C PHE A 107 -7.65 -4.29 -13.83
N LYS A 108 -7.81 -5.58 -14.08
CA LYS A 108 -8.69 -6.05 -15.15
C LYS A 108 -9.28 -7.41 -14.79
N ASN A 109 -10.59 -7.54 -14.98
CA ASN A 109 -11.26 -8.82 -14.96
C ASN A 109 -11.18 -9.42 -16.38
N ILE A 110 -10.18 -10.26 -16.64
CA ILE A 110 -9.87 -10.80 -17.97
C ILE A 110 -10.70 -12.05 -18.28
N ASP A 111 -11.05 -12.84 -17.25
CA ASP A 111 -11.71 -14.13 -17.40
C ASP A 111 -13.05 -14.26 -16.66
N ASP A 112 -13.63 -13.14 -16.22
CA ASP A 112 -14.89 -13.04 -15.48
C ASP A 112 -14.89 -13.80 -14.14
N LYS A 113 -13.73 -13.93 -13.49
CA LYS A 113 -13.58 -14.63 -12.22
C LYS A 113 -12.84 -13.81 -11.17
N ALA A 114 -13.21 -14.04 -9.92
CA ALA A 114 -12.43 -13.59 -8.78
C ALA A 114 -11.36 -14.64 -8.39
N PRO A 115 -10.20 -14.22 -7.87
CA PRO A 115 -9.77 -12.83 -7.78
C PRO A 115 -9.41 -12.22 -9.15
N ILE A 116 -9.75 -10.96 -9.40
CA ILE A 116 -9.43 -10.27 -10.66
C ILE A 116 -7.92 -10.06 -10.79
N GLU A 117 -7.46 -9.78 -12.02
CA GLU A 117 -6.04 -9.71 -12.32
C GLU A 117 -5.49 -8.33 -12.03
N VAL A 118 -4.28 -8.33 -11.48
CA VAL A 118 -3.46 -7.13 -11.30
C VAL A 118 -2.40 -7.10 -12.37
N ILE A 119 -2.45 -6.06 -13.17
CA ILE A 119 -1.49 -5.79 -14.23
C ILE A 119 -0.45 -4.82 -13.68
N VAL A 120 0.81 -5.24 -13.70
CA VAL A 120 1.95 -4.42 -13.26
C VAL A 120 2.91 -4.25 -14.42
N SER A 121 3.41 -3.02 -14.60
CA SER A 121 4.48 -2.73 -15.56
C SER A 121 5.46 -1.74 -14.99
N GLY A 122 6.62 -1.66 -15.62
CA GLY A 122 7.62 -0.66 -15.33
C GLY A 122 8.86 -0.86 -16.18
N SER A 123 9.96 -0.27 -15.74
CA SER A 123 11.18 -0.22 -16.52
C SER A 123 12.45 -0.18 -15.67
N LYS A 124 13.59 -0.42 -16.32
CA LYS A 124 14.93 -0.23 -15.74
C LYS A 124 15.92 -0.05 -16.87
N ASN A 125 16.63 1.09 -16.89
CA ASN A 125 17.67 1.37 -17.88
C ASN A 125 17.19 1.18 -19.33
N GLY A 126 15.96 1.59 -19.63
CA GLY A 126 15.35 1.47 -20.96
C GLY A 126 14.73 0.11 -21.30
N ASN A 127 14.89 -0.92 -20.46
CA ASN A 127 14.10 -2.16 -20.59
C ASN A 127 12.72 -1.94 -19.99
N VAL A 128 11.68 -2.46 -20.64
CA VAL A 128 10.29 -2.40 -20.16
C VAL A 128 9.83 -3.82 -19.87
N GLY A 129 9.23 -4.02 -18.70
CA GLY A 129 8.63 -5.28 -18.30
C GLY A 129 7.14 -5.12 -17.97
N TYR A 130 6.40 -6.20 -18.15
CA TYR A 130 4.97 -6.26 -17.88
C TYR A 130 4.61 -7.65 -17.33
N ALA A 131 3.69 -7.70 -16.38
CA ALA A 131 3.12 -8.95 -15.90
C ALA A 131 1.68 -8.83 -15.42
N ILE A 132 0.99 -9.97 -15.44
CA ILE A 132 -0.37 -10.18 -14.97
C ILE A 132 -0.28 -11.13 -13.78
N TYR A 133 -0.78 -10.66 -12.64
CA TYR A 133 -0.77 -11.40 -11.40
C TYR A 133 -2.18 -11.66 -10.90
N ARG A 134 -2.34 -12.71 -10.09
CA ARG A 134 -3.58 -12.98 -9.36
C ARG A 134 -3.27 -13.37 -7.92
N VAL A 135 -4.11 -12.93 -6.99
CA VAL A 135 -4.01 -13.35 -5.59
C VAL A 135 -4.54 -14.78 -5.46
N GLU A 136 -3.73 -15.67 -4.89
CA GLU A 136 -4.13 -17.03 -4.55
C GLU A 136 -3.73 -17.34 -3.10
N GLY A 137 -4.69 -17.19 -2.19
CA GLY A 137 -4.42 -17.24 -0.75
C GLY A 137 -3.37 -16.20 -0.36
N LYS A 138 -2.26 -16.63 0.27
CA LYS A 138 -1.16 -15.75 0.68
C LYS A 138 -0.09 -15.52 -0.41
N LYS A 139 -0.39 -15.84 -1.66
CA LYS A 139 0.55 -15.65 -2.78
C LYS A 139 0.00 -14.62 -3.76
N PHE A 140 0.91 -13.87 -4.36
CA PHE A 140 0.64 -13.06 -5.54
C PHE A 140 1.28 -13.78 -6.72
N VAL A 141 0.47 -14.53 -7.46
CA VAL A 141 0.92 -15.53 -8.44
C VAL A 141 1.06 -14.88 -9.79
N ASP A 142 2.20 -15.07 -10.43
CA ASP A 142 2.46 -14.68 -11.82
C ASP A 142 1.67 -15.61 -12.75
N LEU A 143 0.69 -15.05 -13.46
CA LEU A 143 -0.06 -15.75 -14.50
C LEU A 143 0.62 -15.63 -15.87
N PHE A 144 1.31 -14.51 -16.10
CA PHE A 144 2.02 -14.18 -17.32
C PHE A 144 2.97 -13.01 -17.07
N GLY A 145 4.22 -13.12 -17.52
CA GLY A 145 5.18 -12.04 -17.46
C GLY A 145 6.08 -12.00 -18.69
N GLU A 146 6.42 -10.79 -19.13
CA GLU A 146 7.36 -10.52 -20.20
C GLU A 146 8.39 -9.49 -19.71
N ASP A 147 9.67 -9.83 -19.82
CA ASP A 147 10.82 -8.98 -19.50
C ASP A 147 10.87 -8.38 -18.08
N MET A 148 10.08 -8.93 -17.14
CA MET A 148 10.07 -8.50 -15.74
C MET A 148 11.44 -8.71 -15.06
N ASP A 149 12.16 -9.78 -15.42
CA ASP A 149 13.52 -10.09 -14.94
C ASP A 149 14.55 -9.02 -15.31
N LYS A 150 14.32 -8.28 -16.39
CA LYS A 150 15.19 -7.16 -16.82
C LYS A 150 14.85 -5.85 -16.12
N CYS A 151 13.66 -5.74 -15.52
CA CYS A 151 13.16 -4.50 -14.92
C CYS A 151 13.08 -4.51 -13.39
N CYS A 152 13.09 -5.69 -12.74
CA CYS A 152 13.05 -5.83 -11.27
C CYS A 152 14.44 -5.79 -10.59
#